data_AF-A0A6A3YYG0-F1
#
_entry.id   AF-A0A6A3YYG0-F1
#
_cell.length_a   1.000
_cell.length_b   1.000
_cell.length_c   1.000
_cell.angle_alpha   90.00
_cell.angle_beta   90.00
_cell.angle_gamma   90.00
#
_symmetry.space_group_name_H-M   'P 1'
#
loop_
_entity.id
_entity.type
_entity.pdbx_description
1 polymer ?
#
loop_
_entity_poly.entity_id
_entity_poly.type
_entity_poly.pdbx_seq_one_letter_code
_entity_poly.pdbx_strand_id
1 'polypeptide(L)' 'MVQVVSSVCVIAIAASVAVVSAWPTSTGNVEYSEVYVVAAGETFDGSLKTYQRSDITCAEQDEGGWRDAMLVDY' A
#
# COMPACT_ATOMS: atom_id res chain seq x y z
N MET A 1 29.22 -43.81 32.88
CA MET A 1 29.79 -42.45 32.99
C MET A 1 29.38 -41.68 31.75
N VAL A 2 28.25 -40.97 31.80
CA VAL A 2 27.72 -40.21 30.66
C VAL A 2 27.92 -38.73 31.00
N GLN A 3 28.75 -38.06 30.21
CA GLN A 3 29.09 -36.65 30.37
C GLN A 3 28.07 -35.82 29.58
N VAL A 4 27.23 -35.06 30.27
CA VAL A 4 26.27 -34.14 29.64
C VAL A 4 27.00 -32.84 29.36
N VAL A 5 27.36 -32.60 28.10
CA VAL A 5 27.95 -31.32 27.67
C VAL A 5 26.82 -30.34 27.42
N SER A 6 26.65 -29.38 28.33
CA SER A 6 25.69 -28.29 28.21
C SER A 6 26.19 -27.27 27.19
N SER A 7 25.46 -27.11 26.09
CA SER A 7 25.80 -26.16 25.01
C SER A 7 25.05 -24.85 25.24
N VAL A 8 25.77 -23.78 25.58
CA VAL A 8 25.21 -22.42 25.69
C VAL A 8 25.18 -21.80 24.29
N CYS A 9 23.97 -21.57 23.76
CA CYS A 9 23.76 -20.89 22.48
C CYS A 9 23.85 -19.38 22.67
N VAL A 10 24.87 -18.74 22.08
CA VAL A 10 25.00 -17.28 22.06
C VAL A 10 24.02 -16.72 21.04
N ILE A 11 23.01 -15.97 21.48
CA ILE A 11 22.06 -15.27 20.61
C ILE A 11 22.67 -13.91 20.26
N ALA A 12 23.09 -13.74 19.00
CA ALA A 12 23.49 -12.44 18.48
C ALA A 12 22.22 -11.62 18.18
N ILE A 13 22.05 -10.48 18.86
CA ILE A 13 20.94 -9.56 18.62
C ILE A 13 21.38 -8.56 17.57
N ALA A 14 20.87 -8.68 16.34
CA ALA A 14 21.08 -7.67 15.31
C ALA A 14 20.20 -6.46 15.61
N ALA A 15 20.79 -5.30 15.88
CA ALA A 15 20.05 -4.05 16.03
C ALA A 15 19.74 -3.47 14.64
N SER A 16 18.47 -3.46 14.25
CA SER A 16 18.01 -2.74 13.06
C SER A 16 17.95 -1.24 13.36
N VAL A 17 18.76 -0.45 12.65
CA VAL A 17 18.63 1.02 12.68
C VAL A 17 17.38 1.38 11.89
N ALA A 18 16.32 1.82 12.58
CA ALA A 18 15.12 2.30 11.92
C ALA A 18 15.44 3.63 11.20
N VAL A 19 15.25 3.66 9.88
CA VAL A 19 15.28 4.92 9.14
C VAL A 19 13.97 5.65 9.46
N VAL A 20 14.05 6.66 10.32
CA VAL A 20 12.90 7.50 10.69
C VAL A 20 12.85 8.69 9.73
N SER A 21 12.19 8.51 8.59
CA SER A 21 11.81 9.61 7.70
C SER A 21 10.30 9.83 7.77
N ALA A 22 9.85 11.08 7.70
CA ALA A 22 8.43 11.37 7.57
C ALA A 22 7.89 10.89 6.21
N TRP A 23 6.66 10.38 6.21
CA TRP A 23 5.94 10.12 4.96
C TRP A 23 5.64 11.43 4.23
N PRO A 24 5.68 11.44 2.90
CA PRO A 24 5.31 12.63 2.13
C PRO A 24 3.82 12.96 2.35
N THR A 25 3.53 14.24 2.53
CA THR A 25 2.16 14.75 2.60
C THR A 25 1.53 14.76 1.21
N SER A 26 0.23 14.43 1.14
CA SER A 26 -0.54 14.56 -0.10
C SER A 26 -0.50 15.99 -0.64
N THR A 27 -0.40 16.14 -1.96
CA THR A 27 -0.31 17.44 -2.64
C THR A 27 -1.69 18.03 -2.99
N GLY A 28 -2.77 17.28 -2.78
CA GLY A 28 -4.14 17.72 -3.02
C GLY A 28 -5.11 16.57 -3.22
N ASN A 29 -6.38 16.89 -3.47
CA ASN A 29 -7.42 15.90 -3.72
C ASN A 29 -7.95 16.04 -5.15
N VAL A 30 -8.26 14.90 -5.78
CA VAL A 30 -8.92 14.81 -7.08
C VAL A 30 -10.11 13.85 -6.94
N GLU A 31 -11.26 14.29 -7.42
CA GLU A 31 -12.52 13.55 -7.32
C GLU A 31 -13.08 13.30 -8.72
N TYR A 32 -13.40 12.05 -9.02
CA TYR A 32 -14.01 11.62 -10.28
C TYR A 32 -15.46 11.19 -10.08
N SER A 33 -16.30 11.46 -11.08
CA SER A 33 -17.71 11.03 -11.12
C SER A 33 -17.90 9.67 -11.81
N GLU A 34 -16.83 9.07 -12.31
CA GLU A 34 -16.80 7.77 -12.98
C GLU A 34 -15.39 7.14 -12.88
N VAL A 35 -15.25 5.87 -13.28
CA VAL A 35 -13.95 5.18 -13.32
C VAL A 35 -12.99 5.96 -14.20
N TYR A 36 -11.79 6.26 -13.69
CA TYR A 36 -10.73 6.82 -14.53
C TYR A 36 -10.03 5.70 -15.31
N VAL A 37 -10.10 5.74 -16.63
CA VAL A 37 -9.47 4.74 -17.51
C VAL A 37 -8.15 5.29 -18.06
N VAL A 38 -7.05 4.61 -17.75
CA VAL A 38 -5.74 4.86 -18.37
C VAL A 38 -5.68 4.05 -19.65
N ALA A 39 -5.40 4.72 -20.77
CA ALA A 39 -5.35 4.03 -22.06
C ALA A 39 -4.06 3.22 -22.22
N ALA A 40 -4.09 2.17 -23.05
CA ALA A 40 -2.94 1.33 -23.29
C ALA A 40 -1.73 2.14 -23.78
N GLY A 41 -0.61 2.01 -23.06
CA GLY A 41 0.63 2.74 -23.34
C GLY A 41 0.70 4.15 -22.73
N GLU A 42 -0.33 4.59 -22.00
CA GLU A 42 -0.26 5.79 -21.17
C GLU A 42 0.37 5.50 -19.81
N THR A 43 0.91 6.54 -19.17
CA THR A 43 1.42 6.46 -17.80
C THR A 43 0.59 7.38 -16.92
N PHE A 44 0.07 6.84 -15.83
CA PHE A 44 -0.59 7.63 -14.80
C PHE A 44 0.41 8.06 -13.72
N ASP A 45 0.68 9.36 -13.63
CA ASP A 45 1.43 9.97 -12.53
C ASP A 45 0.45 10.58 -11.51
N GLY A 46 0.33 9.94 -10.34
CA GLY A 46 -0.53 10.41 -9.27
C GLY A 46 -0.06 11.71 -8.59
N SER A 47 1.19 12.15 -8.81
CA SER A 47 1.77 13.38 -8.26
C SER A 47 1.55 13.57 -6.75
N LEU A 48 1.49 12.46 -6.00
CA LEU A 48 1.18 12.41 -4.56
C LEU A 48 -0.19 13.01 -4.19
N LYS A 49 -1.17 13.01 -5.09
CA LYS A 49 -2.54 13.44 -4.79
C LYS A 49 -3.35 12.29 -4.20
N THR A 50 -4.37 12.64 -3.43
CA THR A 50 -5.42 11.74 -2.99
C THR A 50 -6.49 11.67 -4.09
N TYR A 51 -6.86 10.47 -4.49
CA TYR A 51 -7.86 10.24 -5.53
C TYR A 51 -9.08 9.53 -4.97
N GLN A 52 -10.27 10.01 -5.33
CA GLN A 52 -11.53 9.47 -4.84
C GLN A 52 -12.63 9.49 -5.91
N ARG A 53 -13.69 8.72 -5.67
CA ARG A 53 -14.90 8.62 -6.49
C ARG A 53 -16.06 9.22 -5.70
N SER A 54 -16.79 10.16 -6.29
CA SER A 54 -17.94 10.80 -5.63
C SER A 54 -19.25 10.06 -5.81
N ASP A 55 -19.30 9.18 -6.81
CA ASP A 55 -20.48 8.42 -7.20
C ASP A 55 -20.56 7.04 -6.51
N ILE A 56 -19.54 6.68 -5.71
CA ILE A 56 -19.47 5.39 -5.02
C ILE A 56 -19.63 5.60 -3.51
N THR A 57 -20.51 4.80 -2.91
CA THR A 57 -20.56 4.60 -1.46
C THR A 57 -19.94 3.25 -1.14
N CYS A 58 -18.98 3.22 -0.22
CA CYS A 58 -18.32 1.98 0.18
C CYS A 58 -19.33 1.03 0.84
N ALA A 59 -19.47 -0.18 0.29
CA ALA A 59 -20.38 -1.23 0.77
C ALA A 59 -19.71 -2.15 1.82
N GLU A 60 -18.86 -1.58 2.67
CA GLU A 60 -18.12 -2.28 3.72
C GLU A 60 -17.23 -3.44 3.23
N GLN A 61 -17.71 -4.68 3.34
CA GLN A 61 -17.00 -5.91 2.97
C GLN A 61 -17.56 -6.54 1.69
N ASP A 62 -18.60 -5.94 1.10
CA ASP A 62 -19.14 -6.42 -0.16
C ASP A 62 -18.12 -6.16 -1.28
N GLU A 63 -17.69 -7.22 -1.95
CA GLU A 63 -16.68 -7.12 -3.00
C GLU A 63 -17.30 -6.53 -4.27
N GLY A 64 -16.82 -5.33 -4.62
CA GLY A 64 -17.16 -4.67 -5.87
C GLY A 64 -16.44 -5.24 -7.10
N GLY A 65 -16.88 -4.80 -8.27
CA GLY A 65 -16.22 -5.09 -9.54
C GLY A 65 -15.28 -3.98 -9.99
N TRP A 66 -14.80 -4.07 -11.24
CA TRP A 66 -13.97 -3.00 -11.83
C TRP A 66 -14.67 -1.63 -11.87
N ARG A 67 -16.00 -1.59 -11.82
CA ARG A 67 -16.80 -0.35 -11.79
C ARG A 67 -16.64 0.43 -10.49
N ASP A 68 -16.32 -0.28 -9.42
CA ASP A 68 -16.09 0.28 -8.08
C ASP A 68 -14.63 0.72 -7.89
N ALA A 69 -13.76 0.43 -8.87
CA ALA A 69 -12.38 0.87 -8.86
C ALA A 69 -12.29 2.40 -9.03
N MET A 70 -11.25 3.00 -8.45
CA MET A 70 -10.93 4.40 -8.74
C MET A 70 -10.35 4.54 -10.15
N LEU A 71 -9.46 3.61 -10.54
CA LEU A 71 -8.73 3.61 -11.80
C LEU A 71 -8.67 2.19 -12.39
N VAL A 72 -8.76 2.09 -13.71
CA VAL A 72 -8.50 0.86 -14.48
C VAL A 72 -7.47 1.17 -15.57
N ASP A 73 -6.53 0.27 -15.76
CA ASP A 73 -5.46 0.33 -16.77
C ASP A 73 -5.54 -0.91 -17.66
N TYR A 74 -5.23 -0.77 -18.96
CA TYR A 74 -5.41 -1.79 -19.99
C TYR A 74 -4.13 -2.10 -20.77
#